data_AF-A0A2N9IBV3-F1
#
_entry.id   AF-A0A2N9IBV3-F1
#
_cell.length_a   1.000
_cell.length_b   1.000
_cell.length_c   1.000
_cell.angle_alpha   90.00
_cell.angle_beta   90.00
_cell.angle_gamma   90.00
#
_symmetry.space_group_name_H-M   'P 1'
#
loop_
_entity.id
_entity.type
_entity.pdbx_description
1 polymer ?
#
loop_
_entity_poly.entity_id
_entity_poly.type
_entity_poly.pdbx_seq_one_letter_code
_entity_poly.pdbx_strand_id
1 'polypeptide(L)'
;MSSSDKLSLTTNGLIVTNQTGQVLWSTPFLTSKVAAMQLLDTGNLVLVDAGNAKLWESFDYPTDAIVVGQRIPVGKSLESSVSEDDMSLGDYRLEVTDRDVVLQWNRMDYWKLSRSDGSTVVIQVLLNGPPGIKIGRLGPDGRFSISSFNITDEWVPQFAEPFEDCKIPCICGELGLCTARPLGRILFLSSKIP
;
A
#
# COMPACT_ATOMS: atom_id res chain seq x y z
N MET A 1 -0.09 13.28 13.65
CA MET A 1 1.10 14.15 13.58
C MET A 1 0.70 15.54 14.04
N SER A 2 1.38 16.08 15.05
CA SER A 2 1.09 17.42 15.57
C SER A 2 1.75 18.47 14.67
N SER A 3 1.26 19.70 14.63
CA SER A 3 1.70 20.80 13.75
C SER A 3 3.15 21.29 13.97
N SER A 4 4.03 20.48 14.55
CA SER A 4 5.40 20.87 14.89
C SER A 4 6.39 19.70 14.96
N ASP A 5 6.05 18.53 14.41
CA ASP A 5 7.03 17.47 14.20
C ASP A 5 8.00 17.89 13.08
N LYS A 6 9.30 17.59 13.23
CA LYS A 6 10.37 18.02 12.32
C LYS A 6 11.02 16.84 11.63
N LEU A 7 10.99 16.84 10.30
CA LEU A 7 11.81 15.94 9.47
C LEU A 7 13.19 16.56 9.25
N SER A 8 14.25 15.81 9.58
CA SER A 8 15.63 16.23 9.41
C SER A 8 16.43 15.20 8.60
N LEU A 9 17.12 15.67 7.57
CA LEU A 9 18.12 14.88 6.84
C LEU A 9 19.47 15.01 7.54
N THR A 10 20.08 13.87 7.85
CA THR A 10 21.41 13.79 8.48
C THR A 10 22.35 12.94 7.64
N THR A 11 23.64 12.99 7.94
CA THR A 11 24.64 12.12 7.28
C THR A 11 24.43 10.64 7.58
N ASN A 12 23.60 10.29 8.57
CA ASN A 12 23.28 8.92 8.95
C ASN A 12 21.91 8.44 8.44
N GLY A 13 21.10 9.32 7.83
CA GLY A 13 19.73 8.99 7.45
C GLY A 13 18.72 10.09 7.70
N LEU A 14 17.43 9.74 7.56
CA LEU A 14 16.31 10.60 7.90
C LEU A 14 15.86 10.36 9.34
N ILE A 15 15.48 11.43 10.02
CA ILE A 15 14.99 11.39 11.39
C ILE A 15 13.78 12.32 11.50
N VAL A 16 12.70 11.81 12.09
CA VAL A 16 11.53 12.59 12.51
C VAL A 16 11.59 12.76 14.02
N THR A 17 11.57 14.01 14.47
CA THR A 17 11.55 14.36 15.90
C THR A 17 10.31 15.14 16.25
N ASN A 18 9.78 14.94 17.47
CA ASN A 18 8.72 15.81 17.99
C ASN A 18 9.30 17.16 18.48
N GLN A 19 8.42 18.01 19.02
CA GLN A 19 8.77 19.32 19.58
C GLN A 19 9.79 19.27 20.73
N THR A 20 9.86 18.17 21.48
CA THR A 20 10.78 17.99 22.61
C THR A 20 12.12 17.40 22.19
N GLY A 21 12.31 17.14 20.88
CA GLY A 21 13.52 16.52 20.34
C GLY A 21 13.56 15.00 20.46
N GLN A 22 12.48 14.35 20.92
CA GLN A 22 12.36 12.90 20.93
C GLN A 22 12.26 12.37 19.51
N VAL A 23 13.04 11.35 19.19
CA VAL A 23 12.98 10.65 17.91
C VAL A 23 11.71 9.80 17.85
N LEU A 24 10.84 10.08 16.89
CA LEU A 24 9.61 9.33 16.61
C LEU A 24 9.85 8.24 15.57
N TRP A 25 10.70 8.52 14.57
CA TRP A 25 11.04 7.60 13.51
C TRP A 25 12.42 7.94 12.94
N SER A 26 13.13 6.92 12.46
CA SER A 26 14.34 7.11 11.67
C SER A 26 14.48 5.99 10.65
N THR A 27 15.25 6.24 9.59
CA THR A 27 15.70 5.16 8.70
C THR A 27 16.50 4.11 9.47
N PRO A 28 16.54 2.85 8.97
CA PRO A 28 17.43 1.83 9.51
C PRO A 28 18.91 2.23 9.36
N PHE A 29 19.81 1.41 9.92
CA PHE A 29 21.24 1.58 9.70
C PHE A 29 21.58 1.56 8.21
N LEU A 30 22.26 2.60 7.75
CA LEU A 30 22.71 2.75 6.37
C LEU A 30 24.18 2.36 6.26
N THR A 31 24.53 1.68 5.16
CA THR A 31 25.88 1.16 4.90
C THR A 31 26.92 2.24 4.59
N SER A 32 26.47 3.46 4.25
CA SER A 32 27.29 4.61 3.91
C SER A 32 26.67 5.91 4.41
N LYS A 33 27.40 7.03 4.28
CA LYS A 33 26.89 8.36 4.65
C LYS A 33 25.96 8.88 3.57
N VAL A 34 24.84 9.45 3.99
CA VAL A 34 23.88 10.09 3.09
C VAL A 34 24.48 11.40 2.58
N ALA A 35 24.51 11.56 1.26
CA ALA A 35 24.90 12.78 0.59
C ALA A 35 23.68 13.60 0.13
N ALA A 36 22.61 12.92 -0.31
CA ALA A 36 21.40 13.58 -0.78
C ALA A 36 20.13 12.75 -0.53
N MET A 37 19.00 13.46 -0.46
CA MET A 37 17.65 12.92 -0.50
C MET A 37 17.00 13.36 -1.81
N GLN A 38 16.41 12.43 -2.54
CA GLN A 38 15.80 12.68 -3.85
C GLN A 38 14.37 12.16 -3.86
N LEU A 39 13.41 12.99 -4.26
CA LEU A 39 12.06 12.54 -4.58
C LEU A 39 11.99 12.36 -6.10
N LEU A 40 11.84 11.12 -6.55
CA LEU A 40 11.75 10.79 -7.97
C LEU A 40 10.35 11.10 -8.50
N ASP A 41 10.23 11.28 -9.82
CA ASP A 41 8.94 11.50 -10.51
C ASP A 41 7.93 10.37 -10.29
N THR A 42 8.42 9.18 -9.91
CA THR A 42 7.56 8.04 -9.54
C THR A 42 6.93 8.18 -8.15
N GLY A 43 7.32 9.19 -7.36
CA GLY A 43 6.95 9.36 -5.95
C GLY A 43 7.84 8.59 -4.97
N ASN A 44 8.90 7.92 -5.45
CA ASN A 44 9.84 7.20 -4.60
C ASN A 44 10.83 8.18 -3.96
N LEU A 45 10.93 8.17 -2.63
CA LEU A 45 11.89 8.97 -1.88
C LEU A 45 13.14 8.12 -1.63
N VAL A 46 14.28 8.56 -2.15
CA VAL A 46 15.54 7.80 -2.13
C VAL A 46 16.61 8.58 -1.38
N LEU A 47 17.35 7.89 -0.52
CA LEU A 47 18.59 8.38 0.06
C LEU A 47 19.77 7.82 -0.72
N VAL A 48 20.71 8.67 -1.10
CA VAL A 48 21.91 8.27 -1.86
C VAL A 48 23.19 8.73 -1.19
N ASP A 49 24.29 8.01 -1.41
CA ASP A 49 25.63 8.43 -1.02
C ASP A 49 26.30 9.36 -2.05
N ALA A 50 27.54 9.76 -1.78
CA ALA A 50 28.31 10.65 -2.66
C ALA A 50 28.63 10.03 -4.03
N GLY A 51 28.56 8.71 -4.15
CA GLY A 51 28.72 7.97 -5.41
C GLY A 51 27.40 7.73 -6.14
N ASN A 52 26.29 8.35 -5.70
CA ASN A 52 24.92 8.08 -6.16
C ASN A 52 24.45 6.64 -5.95
N ALA A 53 25.08 5.88 -5.05
CA ALA A 53 24.56 4.57 -4.66
C ALA A 53 23.35 4.76 -3.75
N LYS A 54 22.27 4.01 -4.02
CA LYS A 54 21.06 4.05 -3.20
C LYS A 54 21.31 3.36 -1.86
N LEU A 55 20.95 4.05 -0.79
CA LEU A 55 21.09 3.58 0.59
C LEU A 55 19.74 3.15 1.19
N TRP A 56 18.66 3.79 0.77
CA TRP A 56 17.30 3.54 1.26
C TRP A 56 16.27 4.07 0.25
N GLU A 57 15.14 3.38 0.11
CA GLU A 57 14.02 3.78 -0.76
C GLU A 57 12.69 3.65 0.01
N SER A 58 11.80 4.64 -0.12
CA SER A 58 10.49 4.59 0.55
C SER A 58 9.61 3.44 0.03
N PHE A 59 9.80 3.05 -1.23
CA PHE A 59 9.04 1.98 -1.86
C PHE A 59 9.23 0.61 -1.20
N ASP A 60 10.33 0.38 -0.47
CA ASP A 60 10.60 -0.85 0.29
C ASP A 60 9.84 -0.92 1.63
N TYR A 61 9.16 0.16 2.00
CA TYR A 61 8.41 0.35 3.24
C TYR A 61 6.98 0.84 2.92
N PRO A 62 6.16 0.01 2.25
CA PRO A 62 4.78 0.38 1.95
C PRO A 62 3.95 0.53 3.25
N THR A 63 2.93 1.39 3.19
CA THR A 63 1.95 1.62 4.26
C THR A 63 0.63 0.93 3.92
N ASP A 64 -0.47 1.66 3.82
CA ASP A 64 -1.78 1.23 3.36
C ASP A 64 -1.92 1.29 1.83
N ALA A 65 -0.99 1.96 1.12
CA ALA A 65 -1.09 2.25 -0.30
C ALA A 65 0.11 1.76 -1.12
N ILE A 66 -0.16 1.47 -2.39
CA ILE A 66 0.80 1.16 -3.44
C ILE A 66 0.56 2.06 -4.66
N VAL A 67 1.63 2.63 -5.19
CA VAL A 67 1.59 3.50 -6.38
C VAL A 67 2.10 2.82 -7.64
N VAL A 68 1.90 3.47 -8.78
CA VAL A 68 2.36 2.98 -10.09
C VAL A 68 3.87 2.77 -10.09
N GLY A 69 4.31 1.59 -10.55
CA GLY A 69 5.73 1.23 -10.64
C GLY A 69 6.35 0.73 -9.33
N GLN A 70 5.66 0.88 -8.18
CA GLN A 70 6.05 0.23 -6.94
C GLN A 70 5.75 -1.27 -7.01
N ARG A 71 6.60 -2.07 -6.36
CA ARG A 71 6.44 -3.51 -6.21
C ARG A 71 6.36 -3.83 -4.73
N ILE A 72 5.47 -4.74 -4.34
CA ILE A 72 5.45 -5.31 -2.99
C ILE A 72 6.29 -6.58 -3.02
N PRO A 73 7.44 -6.63 -2.34
CA PRO A 73 8.24 -7.85 -2.25
C PRO A 73 7.49 -8.96 -1.51
N VAL A 74 7.87 -10.21 -1.79
CA VAL A 74 7.38 -11.37 -1.02
C VAL A 74 7.71 -11.19 0.47
N GLY A 75 6.73 -11.44 1.33
CA GLY A 75 6.82 -11.27 2.79
C GLY A 75 6.63 -9.84 3.28
N LYS A 76 6.37 -8.88 2.38
CA LYS A 76 5.92 -7.53 2.73
C LYS A 76 4.40 -7.44 2.60
N SER A 77 3.85 -6.43 3.26
CA SER A 77 2.41 -6.23 3.34
C SER A 77 2.04 -4.76 3.26
N LEU A 78 0.80 -4.52 2.83
CA LEU A 78 0.09 -3.28 3.13
C LEU A 78 -0.66 -3.45 4.46
N GLU A 79 -0.64 -2.44 5.30
CA GLU A 79 -1.35 -2.42 6.58
C GLU A 79 -2.41 -1.32 6.52
N SER A 80 -3.67 -1.65 6.86
CA SER A 80 -4.74 -0.66 6.85
C SER A 80 -4.57 0.36 7.97
N SER A 81 -5.26 1.49 7.84
CA SER A 81 -5.50 2.37 8.97
C SER A 81 -6.66 1.87 9.85
N VAL A 82 -6.82 2.44 11.06
CA VAL A 82 -8.00 2.19 11.91
C VAL A 82 -9.25 2.84 11.30
N SER A 83 -9.11 4.04 10.75
CA SER A 83 -10.18 4.75 10.03
C SER A 83 -9.59 5.75 9.03
N GLU A 84 -10.43 6.50 8.33
CA GLU A 84 -9.96 7.59 7.45
C GLU A 84 -9.36 8.76 8.25
N ASP A 85 -9.82 8.97 9.50
CA ASP A 85 -9.32 10.04 10.37
C ASP A 85 -8.15 9.59 11.26
N ASP A 86 -8.02 8.28 11.49
CA ASP A 86 -6.98 7.68 12.33
C ASP A 86 -6.07 6.76 11.52
N MET A 87 -4.91 7.30 11.16
CA MET A 87 -3.85 6.61 10.40
C MET A 87 -2.99 5.65 11.23
N SER A 88 -3.38 5.34 12.49
CA SER A 88 -2.75 4.27 13.24
C SER A 88 -3.00 2.89 12.60
N LEU A 89 -2.15 1.92 12.91
CA LEU A 89 -2.23 0.57 12.34
C LEU A 89 -3.57 -0.08 12.69
N GLY A 90 -4.34 -0.43 11.66
CA GLY A 90 -5.59 -1.16 11.76
C GLY A 90 -5.41 -2.67 11.75
N ASP A 91 -6.54 -3.38 11.66
CA ASP A 91 -6.60 -4.84 11.79
C ASP A 91 -6.44 -5.59 10.46
N TYR A 92 -6.51 -4.88 9.33
CA TYR A 92 -6.43 -5.48 8.00
C TYR A 92 -5.04 -5.38 7.40
N ARG A 93 -4.65 -6.45 6.73
CA ARG A 93 -3.35 -6.59 6.07
C ARG A 93 -3.50 -7.24 4.71
N LEU A 94 -2.79 -6.74 3.70
CA LEU A 94 -2.61 -7.39 2.41
C LEU A 94 -1.18 -7.89 2.32
N GLU A 95 -0.97 -9.19 2.27
CA GLU A 95 0.35 -9.81 2.20
C GLU A 95 0.60 -10.48 0.85
N VAL A 96 1.80 -10.26 0.29
CA VAL A 96 2.26 -10.97 -0.90
C VAL A 96 3.13 -12.15 -0.45
N THR A 97 2.66 -13.36 -0.70
CA THR A 97 3.40 -14.60 -0.41
C THR A 97 4.15 -15.08 -1.67
N ASP A 98 4.83 -16.22 -1.57
CA ASP A 98 5.52 -16.84 -2.71
C ASP A 98 4.56 -17.33 -3.81
N ARG A 99 3.28 -17.52 -3.47
CA ARG A 99 2.25 -18.10 -4.34
C ARG A 99 1.01 -17.25 -4.51
N ASP A 100 0.64 -16.52 -3.47
CA ASP A 100 -0.68 -15.91 -3.32
C ASP A 100 -0.58 -14.45 -2.88
N VAL A 101 -1.66 -13.70 -3.12
CA VAL A 101 -1.92 -12.44 -2.42
C VAL A 101 -3.04 -12.70 -1.45
N VAL A 102 -2.80 -12.43 -0.18
CA VAL A 102 -3.71 -12.79 0.90
C VAL A 102 -4.15 -11.53 1.62
N LEU A 103 -5.46 -11.41 1.82
CA LEU A 103 -6.05 -10.42 2.70
C LEU A 103 -6.35 -11.07 4.05
N GLN A 104 -5.88 -10.41 5.10
CA GLN A 104 -5.94 -10.90 6.48
C GLN A 104 -6.64 -9.89 7.38
N TRP A 105 -7.41 -10.39 8.33
CA TRP A 105 -8.00 -9.62 9.42
C TRP A 105 -7.54 -10.25 10.73
N ASN A 106 -6.91 -9.47 11.62
CA ASN A 106 -6.31 -10.01 12.84
C ASN A 106 -5.40 -11.24 12.58
N ARG A 107 -4.63 -11.19 11.47
CA ARG A 107 -3.77 -12.28 10.97
C ARG A 107 -4.50 -13.57 10.57
N MET A 108 -5.82 -13.52 10.38
CA MET A 108 -6.60 -14.61 9.80
C MET A 108 -6.96 -14.28 8.36
N ASP A 109 -6.64 -15.20 7.45
CA ASP A 109 -6.95 -15.07 6.03
C ASP A 109 -8.47 -15.09 5.82
N TYR A 110 -9.01 -14.06 5.15
CA TYR A 110 -10.42 -14.01 4.77
C TYR A 110 -10.63 -13.96 3.26
N TRP A 111 -9.60 -13.57 2.50
CA TRP A 111 -9.64 -13.57 1.04
C TRP A 111 -8.25 -13.83 0.47
N LYS A 112 -8.20 -14.46 -0.70
CA LYS A 112 -6.94 -14.71 -1.41
C LYS A 112 -7.10 -14.66 -2.92
N LEU A 113 -6.05 -14.21 -3.58
CA LEU A 113 -5.83 -14.35 -5.02
C LEU A 113 -4.70 -15.33 -5.25
N SER A 114 -5.06 -16.48 -5.82
CA SER A 114 -4.12 -17.56 -6.18
C SER A 114 -4.11 -17.75 -7.68
N ARG A 115 -2.94 -18.04 -8.25
CA ARG A 115 -2.85 -18.49 -9.65
C ARG A 115 -2.99 -20.02 -9.71
N SER A 116 -3.79 -20.52 -10.64
CA SER A 116 -4.10 -21.95 -10.78
C SER A 116 -2.92 -22.82 -11.21
N ASP A 117 -1.85 -22.23 -11.75
CA ASP A 117 -0.66 -22.92 -12.25
C ASP A 117 0.49 -22.99 -11.22
N GLY A 118 0.30 -22.45 -10.01
CA GLY A 118 1.29 -22.46 -8.94
C GLY A 118 2.46 -21.48 -9.10
N SER A 119 2.41 -20.56 -10.07
CA SER A 119 3.44 -19.52 -10.22
C SER A 119 3.21 -18.30 -9.32
N THR A 120 4.29 -17.60 -8.98
CA THR A 120 4.28 -16.46 -8.04
C THR A 120 3.42 -15.31 -8.54
N VAL A 121 2.50 -14.84 -7.69
CA VAL A 121 1.72 -13.63 -7.95
C VAL A 121 2.59 -12.42 -7.64
N VAL A 122 3.07 -11.75 -8.69
CA VAL A 122 3.71 -10.43 -8.56
C VAL A 122 2.61 -9.39 -8.67
N ILE A 123 2.28 -8.71 -7.57
CA ILE A 123 1.50 -7.47 -7.66
C ILE A 123 2.45 -6.40 -8.20
N GLN A 124 2.40 -6.22 -9.51
CA GLN A 124 2.91 -5.03 -10.15
C GLN A 124 1.70 -4.28 -10.70
N VAL A 125 1.51 -3.05 -10.26
CA VAL A 125 0.51 -2.16 -10.85
C VAL A 125 1.05 -1.74 -12.22
N LEU A 126 0.81 -2.59 -13.22
CA LEU A 126 1.14 -2.38 -14.64
C LEU A 126 -0.07 -1.72 -15.31
N LEU A 127 0.11 -0.50 -15.80
CA LEU A 127 -0.99 0.26 -16.37
C LEU A 127 -0.78 0.44 -17.87
N ASN A 128 -1.33 -0.49 -18.65
CA ASN A 128 -1.72 -0.17 -20.02
C ASN A 128 -3.06 0.58 -19.94
N GLY A 129 -3.08 1.88 -20.17
CA GLY A 129 -4.31 2.69 -20.11
C GLY A 129 -4.07 4.19 -20.16
N PRO A 130 -5.15 5.01 -20.28
CA PRO A 130 -5.06 6.47 -20.46
C PRO A 130 -4.33 7.17 -19.29
N PRO A 131 -3.77 8.36 -19.52
CA PRO A 131 -3.00 9.11 -18.51
C PRO A 131 -3.90 9.51 -17.35
N GLY A 132 -3.70 8.87 -16.20
CA GLY A 132 -4.38 9.17 -14.94
C GLY A 132 -3.58 8.57 -13.79
N ILE A 133 -3.55 9.27 -12.65
CA ILE A 133 -2.89 8.78 -11.43
C ILE A 133 -3.69 7.59 -10.92
N LYS A 134 -3.04 6.45 -10.66
CA LYS A 134 -3.71 5.30 -10.03
C LYS A 134 -3.00 4.89 -8.76
N ILE A 135 -3.79 4.54 -7.76
CA ILE A 135 -3.33 4.13 -6.44
C ILE A 135 -4.09 2.88 -6.03
N GLY A 136 -3.36 1.84 -5.62
CA GLY A 136 -3.91 0.73 -4.87
C GLY A 136 -3.90 1.08 -3.38
N ARG A 137 -4.99 0.87 -2.66
CA ARG A 137 -5.07 1.13 -1.21
C ARG A 137 -5.87 0.04 -0.52
N LEU A 138 -5.37 -0.40 0.64
CA LEU A 138 -6.12 -1.20 1.60
C LEU A 138 -6.83 -0.27 2.58
N GLY A 139 -8.15 -0.15 2.44
CA GLY A 139 -8.96 0.70 3.29
C GLY A 139 -9.17 0.12 4.71
N PRO A 140 -9.59 0.95 5.68
CA PRO A 140 -10.02 0.50 7.00
C PRO A 140 -11.29 -0.36 6.94
N ASP A 141 -11.98 -0.36 5.80
CA ASP A 141 -13.11 -1.22 5.49
C ASP A 141 -12.70 -2.66 5.12
N GLY A 142 -11.41 -2.99 5.14
CA GLY A 142 -10.93 -4.32 4.76
C GLY A 142 -11.04 -4.59 3.26
N ARG A 143 -11.11 -3.56 2.43
CA ARG A 143 -11.09 -3.73 0.98
C ARG A 143 -9.79 -3.19 0.39
N PHE A 144 -9.16 -4.01 -0.44
CA PHE A 144 -8.12 -3.51 -1.32
C PHE A 144 -8.74 -3.00 -2.61
N SER A 145 -8.58 -1.71 -2.89
CA SER A 145 -9.09 -1.07 -4.10
C SER A 145 -7.97 -0.47 -4.93
N ILE A 146 -8.06 -0.57 -6.25
CA ILE A 146 -7.24 0.21 -7.18
C ILE A 146 -8.14 1.27 -7.78
N SER A 147 -7.83 2.53 -7.50
CA SER A 147 -8.61 3.67 -7.95
C SER A 147 -7.79 4.51 -8.92
N SER A 148 -8.45 5.09 -9.92
CA SER A 148 -7.87 6.04 -10.86
C SER A 148 -8.46 7.41 -10.58
N PHE A 149 -7.59 8.40 -10.45
CA PHE A 149 -7.99 9.79 -10.38
C PHE A 149 -8.40 10.25 -11.78
N ASN A 150 -9.64 10.73 -11.92
CA ASN A 150 -10.18 11.24 -13.18
C ASN A 150 -10.04 12.76 -13.27
N ILE A 151 -10.19 13.31 -14.47
CA ILE A 151 -10.22 14.76 -14.74
C ILE A 151 -11.36 15.51 -14.05
N THR A 152 -12.33 14.79 -13.48
CA THR A 152 -13.46 15.33 -12.72
C THR A 152 -13.14 15.48 -11.21
N ASP A 153 -11.87 15.34 -10.82
CA ASP A 153 -11.38 15.35 -9.44
C ASP A 153 -12.00 14.26 -8.53
N GLU A 154 -12.44 13.16 -9.15
CA GLU A 154 -13.03 12.01 -8.45
C GLU A 154 -12.14 10.78 -8.57
N TRP A 155 -12.00 10.06 -7.45
CA TRP A 155 -11.40 8.73 -7.43
C TRP A 155 -12.42 7.70 -7.93
N VAL A 156 -12.12 7.10 -9.08
CA VAL A 156 -12.95 6.07 -9.67
C VAL A 156 -12.33 4.70 -9.39
N PRO A 157 -13.01 3.81 -8.63
CA PRO A 157 -12.51 2.46 -8.40
C PRO A 157 -12.48 1.68 -9.71
N GLN A 158 -11.32 1.12 -10.05
CA GLN A 158 -11.10 0.23 -11.20
C GLN A 158 -11.01 -1.24 -10.79
N PHE A 159 -10.75 -1.51 -9.52
CA PHE A 159 -10.70 -2.84 -8.93
C PHE A 159 -11.00 -2.72 -7.45
N ALA A 160 -11.70 -3.70 -6.88
CA ALA A 160 -11.90 -3.75 -5.44
C ALA A 160 -12.16 -5.20 -4.98
N GLU A 161 -11.38 -5.70 -4.04
CA GLU A 161 -11.52 -7.04 -3.47
C GLU A 161 -11.44 -7.02 -1.93
N PRO A 162 -12.22 -7.87 -1.23
CA PRO A 162 -13.25 -8.76 -1.75
C PRO A 162 -14.38 -7.98 -2.42
N PHE A 163 -14.91 -8.45 -3.55
CA PHE A 163 -15.99 -7.73 -4.25
C PHE A 163 -17.30 -7.64 -3.45
N GLU A 164 -17.65 -8.70 -2.72
CA GLU A 164 -18.86 -8.78 -1.90
C GLU A 164 -18.56 -8.38 -0.46
N ASP A 165 -19.36 -7.46 0.09
CA ASP A 165 -19.24 -7.00 1.48
C ASP A 165 -19.19 -8.18 2.46
N CYS A 166 -20.05 -9.18 2.29
CA CYS A 166 -20.16 -10.31 3.21
C CYS A 166 -18.92 -11.22 3.32
N LYS A 167 -17.91 -11.00 2.48
CA LYS A 167 -16.61 -11.68 2.58
C LYS A 167 -15.62 -10.93 3.47
N ILE A 168 -15.95 -9.71 3.87
CA ILE A 168 -15.12 -8.85 4.70
C ILE A 168 -15.52 -9.09 6.17
N PRO A 169 -14.56 -9.45 7.04
CA PRO A 169 -14.78 -9.56 8.48
C PRO A 169 -15.36 -8.29 9.09
N CYS A 170 -16.20 -8.41 10.13
CA CYS A 170 -16.75 -7.27 10.88
C CYS A 170 -17.54 -6.22 10.08
N ILE A 171 -17.85 -6.45 8.79
CA ILE A 171 -18.67 -5.52 8.00
C ILE A 171 -20.15 -5.51 8.45
N CYS A 172 -20.57 -6.58 9.12
CA CYS A 172 -21.94 -6.72 9.62
C CYS A 172 -22.07 -5.98 10.95
N GLY A 173 -23.15 -5.21 11.10
CA GLY A 173 -23.49 -4.58 12.39
C GLY A 173 -23.82 -5.59 13.48
N GLU A 174 -24.19 -5.10 14.68
CA GLU A 174 -24.39 -5.91 15.90
C GLU A 174 -25.32 -7.13 15.74
N LEU A 175 -26.23 -7.10 14.77
CA LEU A 175 -27.18 -8.21 14.50
C LEU A 175 -26.61 -9.30 13.58
N GLY A 176 -25.39 -9.15 13.04
CA GLY A 176 -24.73 -10.16 12.22
C GLY A 176 -25.39 -10.46 10.86
N LEU A 177 -26.38 -9.67 10.44
CA LEU A 177 -27.08 -9.85 9.17
C LEU A 177 -26.31 -9.15 8.05
N CYS A 178 -25.69 -9.93 7.17
CA CYS A 178 -25.10 -9.39 5.96
C CYS A 178 -26.10 -9.34 4.80
N THR A 179 -26.20 -8.19 4.14
CA THR A 179 -26.87 -8.09 2.84
C THR A 179 -25.80 -7.91 1.77
N ALA A 180 -25.70 -8.87 0.86
CA ALA A 180 -24.73 -8.80 -0.23
C ALA A 180 -25.09 -7.62 -1.15
N ARG A 181 -24.30 -6.54 -1.08
CA ARG A 181 -24.35 -5.44 -2.04
C ARG A 181 -23.18 -5.59 -2.99
N PRO A 182 -23.38 -6.14 -4.21
CA PRO A 182 -22.33 -6.11 -5.21
C PRO A 182 -22.09 -4.65 -5.60
N LEU A 183 -20.85 -4.17 -5.45
CA LEU A 183 -20.42 -2.94 -6.12
C LEU A 183 -20.49 -3.19 -7.65
N GLY A 184 -20.62 -2.16 -8.49
CA GLY A 184 -20.80 -2.36 -9.94
C GLY A 184 -19.73 -3.30 -10.53
N ARG A 185 -20.15 -4.29 -11.35
CA ARG A 185 -19.23 -5.23 -12.01
C ARG A 185 -18.20 -4.46 -12.85
N ILE A 186 -16.91 -4.66 -12.56
CA ILE A 186 -15.85 -4.43 -13.55
C ILE A 186 -15.54 -5.80 -14.17
N LEU A 187 -15.89 -5.95 -15.44
CA LEU A 187 -15.60 -7.14 -16.24
C LEU A 187 -14.08 -7.26 -16.43
N PHE A 188 -13.45 -8.25 -15.79
CA PHE A 188 -12.08 -8.63 -16.10
C PHE A 188 -12.07 -9.69 -17.21
N LEU A 189 -11.51 -9.32 -18.36
CA LEU A 189 -10.99 -10.29 -19.30
C LEU A 189 -9.67 -10.82 -18.73
N SER A 190 -9.60 -12.12 -18.44
CA SER A 190 -8.32 -12.80 -18.26
C SER A 190 -7.58 -12.72 -19.60
N SER A 191 -6.68 -11.75 -19.75
CA SER A 191 -5.77 -11.75 -20.90
C SER A 191 -4.69 -12.81 -20.63
N LYS A 192 -4.79 -13.94 -21.32
CA LYS A 192 -3.62 -14.75 -21.65
C LYS A 192 -2.64 -13.83 -22.38
N ILE A 193 -1.54 -13.47 -21.73
CA ILE A 193 -0.40 -12.90 -22.43
C ILE A 193 0.33 -14.11 -23.05
N PRO A 194 0.57 -14.13 -24.38
CA PRO A 194 1.29 -15.20 -25.05
C PRO A 194 2.75 -15.30 -24.60
#